data_AF-A0A117SW14-F1
#
_entry.id   AF-A0A117SW14-F1
#
_cell.length_a   1.000
_cell.length_b   1.000
_cell.length_c   1.000
_cell.angle_alpha   90.00
_cell.angle_beta   90.00
_cell.angle_gamma   90.00
#
_symmetry.space_group_name_H-M   'P 1'
#
loop_
_entity.id
_entity.type
_entity.pdbx_description
1 polymer ?
#
loop_
_entity_poly.entity_id
_entity_poly.type
_entity_poly.pdbx_seq_one_letter_code
_entity_poly.pdbx_strand_id
1 'polypeptide(L)'
;MGIHMIDVTNKEAMYREATASGFLELRGGLARDASSGFTGLGNVISTIEFASVMATKKAWQFVGLLHPIELTYIRPIVTLSNSGINVRVTARTLGRTGVEMDALFGSFIGLLAAWNVVKAKYCLCSGGKCEPVLESPGSSTVFIGANPDIVGIRDIRVESKVKSINPIEGEESATQLLAPPIVFMFDATDEPLYRGEALSRGKIMLGKKSIDLIRSNKVEKGDVRTTAQLAGMMAAKKAWDLLPLVHNNDITDVRVGIDLEEDGVSVAVLTKNISRTGSAMESLLAAGVSLLTVWDMVKKYEKDENGQYPYTRISSITLEKSEKHPLT
;
A
#
# COMPACT_ATOMS: atom_id res chain seq x y z
N MET A 1 0.84 3.49 29.42
CA MET A 1 0.97 2.02 29.24
C MET A 1 2.00 1.77 28.14
N GLY A 2 2.86 0.77 28.29
CA GLY A 2 3.87 0.46 27.26
C GLY A 2 3.27 -0.16 26.00
N ILE A 3 3.98 -0.06 24.88
CA ILE A 3 3.60 -0.70 23.60
C ILE A 3 3.79 -2.22 23.74
N HIS A 4 2.76 -3.00 23.39
CA HIS A 4 2.87 -4.47 23.40
C HIS A 4 1.91 -5.13 22.40
N MET A 5 2.30 -6.32 21.95
CA MET A 5 1.46 -7.20 21.16
C MET A 5 0.47 -7.94 22.06
N ILE A 6 -0.79 -8.08 21.63
CA ILE A 6 -1.82 -8.79 22.40
C ILE A 6 -1.49 -10.27 22.47
N ASP A 7 -1.47 -10.84 23.67
CA ASP A 7 -1.33 -12.28 23.86
C ASP A 7 -2.57 -13.02 23.35
N VAL A 8 -2.35 -14.01 22.47
CA VAL A 8 -3.39 -14.84 21.87
C VAL A 8 -3.29 -16.30 22.32
N THR A 9 -2.46 -16.63 23.30
CA THR A 9 -2.19 -17.99 23.77
C THR A 9 -3.47 -18.75 24.13
N ASN A 10 -4.40 -18.09 24.82
CA ASN A 10 -5.66 -18.69 25.28
C ASN A 10 -6.78 -18.69 24.22
N LYS A 11 -6.50 -18.30 22.97
CA LYS A 11 -7.48 -18.30 21.89
C LYS A 11 -7.40 -19.61 21.11
N GLU A 12 -8.54 -20.16 20.77
CA GLU A 12 -8.63 -21.32 19.89
C GLU A 12 -8.27 -20.95 18.45
N ALA A 13 -7.58 -21.89 17.78
CA ALA A 13 -7.32 -21.81 16.35
C ALA A 13 -8.60 -22.14 15.58
N MET A 14 -8.95 -21.28 14.62
CA MET A 14 -10.18 -21.40 13.82
C MET A 14 -9.88 -21.01 12.38
N TYR A 15 -10.72 -21.48 11.46
CA TYR A 15 -10.71 -21.00 10.09
C TYR A 15 -11.02 -19.51 10.08
N ARG A 16 -10.19 -18.74 9.40
CA ARG A 16 -10.33 -17.30 9.28
C ARG A 16 -10.05 -16.89 7.85
N GLU A 17 -10.94 -16.09 7.32
CA GLU A 17 -10.80 -15.47 6.01
C GLU A 17 -11.09 -13.99 6.15
N ALA A 18 -10.37 -13.16 5.40
CA ALA A 18 -10.71 -11.77 5.23
C ALA A 18 -10.47 -11.35 3.79
N THR A 19 -11.38 -10.55 3.27
CA THR A 19 -11.24 -9.87 1.98
C THR A 19 -11.14 -8.38 2.23
N ALA A 20 -10.11 -7.76 1.69
CA ALA A 20 -9.91 -6.32 1.72
C ALA A 20 -9.77 -5.79 0.30
N SER A 21 -10.18 -4.55 0.08
CA SER A 21 -10.04 -3.90 -1.22
C SER A 21 -9.60 -2.46 -1.07
N GLY A 22 -9.21 -1.85 -2.19
CA GLY A 22 -9.00 -0.41 -2.32
C GLY A 22 -8.93 -0.03 -3.80
N PHE A 23 -8.81 1.27 -4.06
CA PHE A 23 -8.89 1.81 -5.41
C PHE A 23 -7.81 2.86 -5.68
N LEU A 24 -7.09 2.72 -6.79
CA LEU A 24 -6.18 3.75 -7.29
C LEU A 24 -6.97 4.57 -8.31
N GLU A 25 -7.32 5.81 -7.95
CA GLU A 25 -8.06 6.71 -8.83
C GLU A 25 -7.11 7.33 -9.85
N LEU A 26 -7.44 7.15 -11.13
CA LEU A 26 -6.72 7.67 -12.29
C LEU A 26 -7.63 8.57 -13.12
N ARG A 27 -7.04 9.48 -13.90
CA ARG A 27 -7.77 10.38 -14.80
C ARG A 27 -7.17 10.39 -16.21
N GLY A 28 -7.92 10.99 -17.13
CA GLY A 28 -7.42 11.36 -18.44
C GLY A 28 -6.98 10.17 -19.31
N GLY A 29 -5.89 10.37 -20.06
CA GLY A 29 -5.29 9.34 -20.90
C GLY A 29 -4.74 8.18 -20.09
N LEU A 30 -4.17 8.45 -18.92
CA LEU A 30 -3.53 7.44 -18.08
C LEU A 30 -4.48 6.32 -17.64
N ALA A 31 -5.73 6.65 -17.31
CA ALA A 31 -6.74 5.65 -16.95
C ALA A 31 -7.08 4.75 -18.15
N ARG A 32 -7.14 5.30 -19.37
CA ARG A 32 -7.34 4.52 -20.59
C ARG A 32 -6.14 3.62 -20.87
N ASP A 33 -4.92 4.14 -20.73
CA ASP A 33 -3.70 3.38 -20.96
C ASP A 33 -3.57 2.23 -19.95
N ALA A 34 -3.85 2.49 -18.67
CA ALA A 34 -3.87 1.46 -17.62
C ALA A 34 -4.92 0.37 -17.90
N SER A 35 -6.08 0.74 -18.47
CA SER A 35 -7.15 -0.21 -18.80
C SER A 35 -6.76 -1.22 -19.89
N SER A 36 -5.71 -0.95 -20.68
CA SER A 36 -5.18 -1.90 -21.65
C SER A 36 -4.48 -3.11 -21.00
N GLY A 37 -4.17 -3.04 -19.70
CA GLY A 37 -3.46 -4.07 -18.95
C GLY A 37 -1.93 -4.06 -19.13
N PHE A 38 -1.41 -3.22 -20.03
CA PHE A 38 0.01 -3.04 -20.25
C PHE A 38 0.36 -1.56 -20.39
N THR A 39 1.15 -1.02 -19.47
CA THR A 39 1.60 0.38 -19.52
C THR A 39 2.88 0.57 -18.71
N GLY A 40 3.64 1.61 -19.01
CA GLY A 40 4.80 2.05 -18.24
C GLY A 40 5.89 1.00 -18.14
N LEU A 41 5.81 0.15 -17.12
CA LEU A 41 6.79 -0.91 -16.82
C LEU A 41 6.34 -2.31 -17.24
N GLY A 42 5.22 -2.44 -17.96
CA GLY A 42 4.79 -3.69 -18.58
C GLY A 42 3.44 -4.20 -18.06
N ASN A 43 3.36 -5.50 -17.78
CA ASN A 43 2.11 -6.14 -17.34
C ASN A 43 1.64 -5.62 -15.98
N VAL A 44 0.57 -4.83 -16.01
CA VAL A 44 0.03 -4.15 -14.83
C VAL A 44 -0.54 -5.17 -13.85
N ILE A 45 -1.39 -6.08 -14.34
CA ILE A 45 -2.11 -7.05 -13.50
C ILE A 45 -1.13 -7.99 -12.79
N SER A 46 -0.22 -8.63 -13.53
CA SER A 46 0.72 -9.59 -12.96
C SER A 46 1.67 -8.94 -11.95
N THR A 47 2.09 -7.69 -12.19
CA THR A 47 2.92 -6.95 -11.23
C THR A 47 2.16 -6.68 -9.93
N ILE A 48 0.90 -6.25 -10.02
CA ILE A 48 0.03 -5.99 -8.87
C ILE A 48 -0.24 -7.27 -8.09
N GLU A 49 -0.62 -8.35 -8.78
CA GLU A 49 -0.92 -9.65 -8.15
C GLU A 49 0.31 -10.21 -7.43
N PHE A 50 1.48 -10.18 -8.08
CA PHE A 50 2.74 -10.64 -7.48
C PHE A 50 3.09 -9.83 -6.23
N ALA A 51 3.05 -8.49 -6.33
CA ALA A 51 3.35 -7.61 -5.20
C ALA A 51 2.37 -7.82 -4.04
N SER A 52 1.07 -7.97 -4.34
CA SER A 52 0.03 -8.23 -3.34
C SER A 52 0.29 -9.53 -2.58
N VAL A 53 0.56 -10.64 -3.29
CA VAL A 53 0.82 -11.94 -2.65
C VAL A 53 2.08 -11.89 -1.78
N MET A 54 3.17 -11.31 -2.31
CA MET A 54 4.43 -11.21 -1.57
C MET A 54 4.29 -10.34 -0.32
N ALA A 55 3.60 -9.21 -0.44
CA ALA A 55 3.37 -8.29 0.67
C ALA A 55 2.49 -8.90 1.76
N THR A 56 1.39 -9.57 1.42
CA THR A 56 0.49 -10.20 2.40
C THR A 56 1.26 -11.17 3.30
N LYS A 57 2.20 -11.96 2.75
CA LYS A 57 3.07 -12.88 3.53
C LYS A 57 4.03 -12.17 4.49
N LYS A 58 4.35 -10.90 4.22
CA LYS A 58 5.29 -10.08 4.99
C LYS A 58 4.60 -9.05 5.90
N ALA A 59 3.27 -9.00 5.96
CA ALA A 59 2.52 -7.93 6.62
C ALA A 59 3.02 -7.63 8.05
N TRP A 60 3.29 -8.66 8.83
CA TRP A 60 3.77 -8.55 10.21
C TRP A 60 5.16 -7.91 10.37
N GLN A 61 5.97 -7.87 9.31
CA GLN A 61 7.28 -7.21 9.32
C GLN A 61 7.18 -5.69 9.17
N PHE A 62 6.02 -5.17 8.75
CA PHE A 62 5.80 -3.76 8.42
C PHE A 62 4.72 -3.12 9.30
N VAL A 63 3.66 -3.84 9.64
CA VAL A 63 2.61 -3.36 10.55
C VAL A 63 2.94 -3.85 11.97
N GLY A 64 3.50 -2.96 12.78
CA GLY A 64 4.43 -3.29 13.86
C GLY A 64 3.98 -4.24 14.98
N LEU A 65 2.68 -4.44 15.20
CA LEU A 65 2.16 -5.32 16.28
C LEU A 65 1.29 -6.48 15.77
N LEU A 66 1.37 -6.82 14.49
CA LEU A 66 0.76 -8.03 13.98
C LEU A 66 1.53 -9.27 14.44
N HIS A 67 0.78 -10.34 14.73
CA HIS A 67 1.36 -11.66 14.88
C HIS A 67 1.84 -12.17 13.51
N PRO A 68 2.94 -12.93 13.45
CA PRO A 68 3.19 -13.77 12.29
C PRO A 68 2.10 -14.84 12.19
N ILE A 69 1.52 -14.99 11.00
CA ILE A 69 0.43 -15.92 10.73
C ILE A 69 0.85 -16.88 9.62
N GLU A 70 0.55 -18.17 9.81
CA GLU A 70 0.67 -19.18 8.77
C GLU A 70 -0.51 -19.05 7.79
N LEU A 71 -0.35 -18.17 6.80
CA LEU A 71 -1.32 -18.00 5.74
C LEU A 71 -1.36 -19.25 4.86
N THR A 72 -2.57 -19.76 4.60
CA THR A 72 -2.78 -20.95 3.77
C THR A 72 -3.24 -20.61 2.36
N TYR A 73 -3.76 -19.40 2.15
CA TYR A 73 -4.26 -18.94 0.86
C TYR A 73 -4.19 -17.42 0.77
N ILE A 74 -3.78 -16.93 -0.39
CA ILE A 74 -3.79 -15.50 -0.73
C ILE A 74 -4.22 -15.39 -2.20
N ARG A 75 -5.28 -14.63 -2.47
CA ARG A 75 -5.76 -14.37 -3.83
C ARG A 75 -5.99 -12.89 -4.04
N PRO A 76 -5.14 -12.21 -4.81
CA PRO A 76 -5.46 -10.92 -5.37
C PRO A 76 -6.39 -11.08 -6.58
N ILE A 77 -7.31 -10.13 -6.74
CA ILE A 77 -8.13 -9.90 -7.93
C ILE A 77 -7.96 -8.43 -8.29
N VAL A 78 -7.60 -8.18 -9.55
CA VAL A 78 -7.39 -6.83 -10.09
C VAL A 78 -8.48 -6.54 -11.10
N THR A 79 -9.14 -5.39 -10.95
CA THR A 79 -10.14 -4.92 -11.93
C THR A 79 -9.71 -3.56 -12.45
N LEU A 80 -9.54 -3.48 -13.77
CA LEU A 80 -9.17 -2.26 -14.47
C LEU A 80 -10.45 -1.54 -14.94
N SER A 81 -10.49 -0.22 -14.83
CA SER A 81 -11.61 0.59 -15.31
C SER A 81 -11.10 1.91 -15.92
N ASN A 82 -12.00 2.64 -16.58
CA ASN A 82 -11.71 3.96 -17.12
C ASN A 82 -11.52 5.05 -16.05
N SER A 83 -11.70 4.71 -14.76
CA SER A 83 -11.51 5.63 -13.63
C SER A 83 -10.35 5.21 -12.72
N GLY A 84 -9.70 4.07 -12.98
CA GLY A 84 -8.62 3.59 -12.12
C GLY A 84 -8.48 2.08 -12.03
N ILE A 85 -7.83 1.64 -10.96
CA ILE A 85 -7.50 0.23 -10.71
C ILE A 85 -8.02 -0.16 -9.34
N ASN A 86 -8.91 -1.16 -9.30
CA ASN A 86 -9.33 -1.80 -8.06
C ASN A 86 -8.46 -3.02 -7.77
N VAL A 87 -8.04 -3.16 -6.51
CA VAL A 87 -7.32 -4.34 -6.03
C VAL A 87 -8.07 -4.90 -4.84
N ARG A 88 -8.50 -6.15 -4.95
CA ARG A 88 -9.13 -6.94 -3.89
C ARG A 88 -8.21 -8.08 -3.51
N VAL A 89 -7.96 -8.30 -2.22
CA VAL A 89 -7.12 -9.39 -1.72
C VAL A 89 -7.89 -10.17 -0.69
N THR A 90 -8.00 -11.48 -0.92
CA THR A 90 -8.53 -12.44 0.04
C THR A 90 -7.39 -13.24 0.66
N ALA A 91 -7.34 -13.31 1.99
CA ALA A 91 -6.36 -14.10 2.74
C ALA A 91 -7.08 -15.12 3.64
N ARG A 92 -6.48 -16.30 3.83
CA ARG A 92 -7.00 -17.35 4.73
C ARG A 92 -5.90 -17.90 5.64
N THR A 93 -6.32 -18.36 6.81
CA THR A 93 -5.48 -19.13 7.73
C THR A 93 -6.34 -20.06 8.60
N LEU A 94 -5.68 -21.04 9.22
CA LEU A 94 -6.19 -21.73 10.40
C LEU A 94 -5.39 -21.23 11.61
N GLY A 95 -5.94 -20.28 12.38
CA GLY A 95 -5.13 -19.55 13.36
C GLY A 95 -5.89 -18.90 14.50
N ARG A 96 -5.14 -18.39 15.48
CA ARG A 96 -5.66 -17.76 16.72
C ARG A 96 -6.04 -16.29 16.54
N THR A 97 -5.54 -15.64 15.49
CA THR A 97 -5.81 -14.25 15.13
C THR A 97 -6.32 -14.13 13.69
N GLY A 98 -7.06 -13.07 13.41
CA GLY A 98 -7.58 -12.77 12.06
C GLY A 98 -6.50 -12.30 11.11
N VAL A 99 -6.84 -12.37 9.80
CA VAL A 99 -5.98 -12.04 8.65
C VAL A 99 -6.44 -10.75 7.94
N GLU A 100 -7.25 -9.92 8.63
CA GLU A 100 -7.81 -8.70 8.05
C GLU A 100 -6.72 -7.70 7.72
N MET A 101 -5.72 -7.59 8.60
CA MET A 101 -4.59 -6.69 8.42
C MET A 101 -3.66 -7.15 7.31
N ASP A 102 -3.48 -8.47 7.15
CA ASP A 102 -2.70 -9.06 6.07
C ASP A 102 -3.36 -8.78 4.71
N ALA A 103 -4.67 -8.98 4.61
CA ALA A 103 -5.44 -8.66 3.40
C ALA A 103 -5.40 -7.15 3.07
N LEU A 104 -5.58 -6.27 4.08
CA LEU A 104 -5.46 -4.82 3.93
C LEU A 104 -4.07 -4.40 3.46
N PHE A 105 -3.02 -5.01 4.02
CA PHE A 105 -1.65 -4.73 3.62
C PHE A 105 -1.38 -5.20 2.18
N GLY A 106 -1.84 -6.40 1.82
CA GLY A 106 -1.77 -6.91 0.45
C GLY A 106 -2.45 -6.01 -0.57
N SER A 107 -3.68 -5.55 -0.29
CA SER A 107 -4.41 -4.66 -1.20
C SER A 107 -3.73 -3.30 -1.33
N PHE A 108 -3.24 -2.73 -0.22
CA PHE A 108 -2.48 -1.49 -0.24
C PHE A 108 -1.20 -1.59 -1.07
N ILE A 109 -0.39 -2.64 -0.87
CA ILE A 109 0.85 -2.80 -1.64
C ILE A 109 0.57 -3.10 -3.12
N GLY A 110 -0.50 -3.84 -3.43
CA GLY A 110 -0.97 -4.00 -4.80
C GLY A 110 -1.30 -2.66 -5.48
N LEU A 111 -2.01 -1.77 -4.78
CA LEU A 111 -2.33 -0.43 -5.26
C LEU A 111 -1.08 0.45 -5.42
N LEU A 112 -0.11 0.30 -4.52
CA LEU A 112 1.16 1.03 -4.61
C LEU A 112 2.05 0.50 -5.75
N ALA A 113 2.02 -0.80 -6.01
CA ALA A 113 2.65 -1.40 -7.19
C ALA A 113 1.98 -0.91 -8.49
N ALA A 114 0.64 -0.82 -8.49
CA ALA A 114 -0.11 -0.23 -9.60
C ALA A 114 0.35 1.21 -9.87
N TRP A 115 0.46 2.03 -8.81
CA TRP A 115 0.99 3.40 -8.90
C TRP A 115 2.39 3.40 -9.53
N ASN A 116 3.29 2.52 -9.07
CA ASN A 116 4.67 2.46 -9.56
C ASN A 116 4.75 2.12 -11.06
N VAL A 117 3.88 1.23 -11.54
CA VAL A 117 3.82 0.84 -12.95
C VAL A 117 3.28 1.99 -13.79
N VAL A 118 2.13 2.57 -13.41
CA VAL A 118 1.45 3.58 -14.24
C VAL A 118 2.14 4.95 -14.22
N LYS A 119 2.89 5.30 -13.16
CA LYS A 119 3.63 6.57 -13.13
C LYS A 119 4.79 6.60 -14.12
N ALA A 120 5.30 5.45 -14.53
CA ALA A 120 6.42 5.34 -15.45
C ALA A 120 5.95 5.51 -16.89
N LYS A 121 6.72 6.23 -17.71
CA LYS A 121 6.45 6.39 -19.15
C LYS A 121 7.48 5.62 -19.98
N TYR A 122 7.67 4.34 -19.66
CA TYR A 122 8.79 3.54 -20.19
C TYR A 122 8.44 2.56 -21.31
N CYS A 123 7.16 2.28 -21.59
CA CYS A 123 6.75 1.39 -22.67
C CYS A 123 5.63 1.99 -23.49
N LEU A 124 5.74 1.89 -24.81
CA LEU A 124 4.65 2.18 -25.75
C LEU A 124 4.25 0.87 -26.44
N CYS A 125 2.96 0.58 -26.48
CA CYS A 125 2.41 -0.51 -27.27
C CYS A 125 1.68 0.05 -28.50
N SER A 126 2.09 -0.40 -29.69
CA SER A 126 1.42 -0.07 -30.94
C SER A 126 1.31 -1.32 -31.81
N GLY A 127 0.11 -1.62 -32.31
CA GLY A 127 -0.12 -2.75 -33.22
C GLY A 127 0.21 -4.14 -32.65
N GLY A 128 0.07 -4.35 -31.33
CA GLY A 128 0.36 -5.63 -30.67
C GLY A 128 1.85 -5.87 -30.37
N LYS A 129 2.73 -4.91 -30.67
CA LYS A 129 4.13 -4.89 -30.21
C LYS A 129 4.28 -3.88 -29.09
N CYS A 130 4.90 -4.30 -28.00
CA CYS A 130 5.22 -3.45 -26.86
C CYS A 130 6.74 -3.38 -26.74
N GLU A 131 7.30 -2.20 -26.92
CA GLU A 131 8.74 -1.96 -26.87
C GLU A 131 9.05 -0.92 -25.78
N PRO A 132 10.18 -1.07 -25.06
CA PRO A 132 10.66 -0.03 -24.16
C PRO A 132 10.97 1.24 -24.96
N VAL A 133 10.48 2.38 -24.48
CA VAL A 133 10.89 3.69 -24.97
C VAL A 133 12.29 3.93 -24.41
N LEU A 134 13.30 3.86 -25.27
CA LEU A 134 14.62 4.41 -24.96
C LEU A 134 14.45 5.93 -24.91
N GLU A 135 14.16 6.50 -23.74
CA GLU A 135 14.33 7.95 -23.57
C GLU A 135 15.80 8.29 -23.82
N SER A 136 16.05 9.34 -24.59
CA SER A 136 17.40 9.84 -24.81
C SER A 136 18.01 10.25 -23.46
N PRO A 137 19.19 9.71 -23.08
CA PRO A 137 19.85 10.12 -21.84
C PRO A 137 20.22 11.60 -21.96
N GLY A 138 19.86 12.41 -20.96
CA GLY A 138 20.46 13.75 -20.81
C GLY A 138 19.55 14.96 -20.57
N SER A 139 18.30 14.81 -20.11
CA SER A 139 17.60 16.01 -19.62
C SER A 139 17.97 16.27 -18.16
N SER A 140 18.97 17.12 -17.94
CA SER A 140 19.34 17.75 -16.66
C SER A 140 18.26 18.71 -16.14
N THR A 141 17.00 18.28 -16.20
CA THR A 141 15.83 19.02 -15.75
C THR A 141 15.47 18.63 -14.34
N VAL A 142 15.20 19.64 -13.53
CA VAL A 142 14.55 19.49 -12.24
C VAL A 142 13.13 18.93 -12.48
N PHE A 143 12.87 17.71 -12.01
CA PHE A 143 11.54 17.12 -12.07
C PHE A 143 10.74 17.56 -10.84
N ILE A 144 9.73 18.40 -11.05
CA ILE A 144 8.82 18.90 -10.01
C ILE A 144 7.41 18.41 -10.32
N GLY A 145 6.81 17.71 -9.36
CA GLY A 145 5.37 17.48 -9.31
C GLY A 145 4.96 16.01 -9.26
N ALA A 146 3.84 15.76 -8.58
CA ALA A 146 3.10 14.51 -8.72
C ALA A 146 2.35 14.52 -10.06
N ASN A 147 2.25 13.36 -10.73
CA ASN A 147 1.46 13.26 -11.95
C ASN A 147 -0.03 13.56 -11.63
N PRO A 148 -0.63 14.63 -12.18
CA PRO A 148 -1.99 15.03 -11.84
C PRO A 148 -3.06 14.01 -12.29
N ASP A 149 -2.71 13.12 -13.23
CA ASP A 149 -3.58 12.04 -13.68
C ASP A 149 -3.60 10.86 -12.70
N ILE A 150 -2.71 10.83 -11.70
CA ILE A 150 -2.79 9.90 -10.57
C ILE A 150 -3.33 10.66 -9.37
N VAL A 151 -4.62 10.46 -9.08
CA VAL A 151 -5.31 11.24 -8.06
C VAL A 151 -4.94 10.80 -6.65
N GLY A 152 -4.81 9.49 -6.44
CA GLY A 152 -4.56 8.94 -5.12
C GLY A 152 -5.06 7.51 -4.96
N ILE A 153 -4.60 6.83 -3.90
CA ILE A 153 -5.20 5.58 -3.42
C ILE A 153 -6.34 5.96 -2.48
N ARG A 154 -7.49 5.28 -2.59
CA ARG A 154 -8.71 5.58 -1.84
C ARG A 154 -9.41 4.31 -1.37
N ASP A 155 -10.26 4.50 -0.37
CA ASP A 155 -11.22 3.53 0.10
C ASP A 155 -10.62 2.15 0.41
N ILE A 156 -9.45 2.13 1.05
CA ILE A 156 -8.86 0.86 1.51
C ILE A 156 -9.68 0.37 2.70
N ARG A 157 -10.34 -0.77 2.57
CA ARG A 157 -11.28 -1.30 3.57
C ARG A 157 -11.33 -2.81 3.62
N VAL A 158 -11.85 -3.34 4.72
CA VAL A 158 -12.24 -4.76 4.83
C VAL A 158 -13.66 -4.90 4.28
N GLU A 159 -13.83 -5.70 3.23
CA GLU A 159 -15.14 -5.96 2.62
C GLU A 159 -15.87 -7.09 3.35
N SER A 160 -15.15 -8.11 3.76
CA SER A 160 -15.71 -9.24 4.49
C SER A 160 -14.68 -9.89 5.39
N LYS A 161 -15.18 -10.48 6.46
CA LYS A 161 -14.40 -11.29 7.39
C LYS A 161 -15.23 -12.47 7.86
N VAL A 162 -14.64 -13.64 7.78
CA VAL A 162 -15.24 -14.89 8.22
C VAL A 162 -14.39 -15.48 9.34
N LYS A 163 -15.08 -16.00 10.37
CA LYS A 163 -14.48 -16.80 11.43
C LYS A 163 -15.41 -18.00 11.67
N SER A 164 -14.93 -19.21 11.42
CA SER A 164 -15.72 -20.43 11.52
C SER A 164 -14.88 -21.61 12.01
N ILE A 165 -15.56 -22.67 12.44
CA ILE A 165 -14.91 -23.93 12.82
C ILE A 165 -14.41 -24.65 11.57
N ASN A 166 -15.26 -24.71 10.53
CA ASN A 166 -14.95 -25.36 9.25
C ASN A 166 -14.63 -24.34 8.17
N PRO A 167 -13.75 -24.68 7.20
CA PRO A 167 -13.56 -23.88 5.99
C PRO A 167 -14.88 -23.66 5.25
N ILE A 168 -15.01 -22.50 4.62
CA ILE A 168 -16.13 -22.19 3.73
C ILE A 168 -15.62 -22.36 2.29
N GLU A 169 -16.39 -23.04 1.44
CA GLU A 169 -16.12 -23.07 0.00
C GLU A 169 -16.21 -21.64 -0.55
N GLY A 170 -15.13 -21.15 -1.16
CA GLY A 170 -15.10 -19.83 -1.78
C GLY A 170 -15.13 -19.96 -3.29
N GLU A 171 -15.70 -18.94 -3.96
CA GLU A 171 -15.66 -18.85 -5.41
C GLU A 171 -14.24 -18.57 -5.92
N GLU A 172 -13.75 -19.40 -6.83
CA GLU A 172 -12.53 -19.13 -7.58
C GLU A 172 -12.86 -18.21 -8.77
N SER A 173 -12.67 -16.90 -8.59
CA SER A 173 -12.73 -15.96 -9.70
C SER A 173 -11.35 -15.88 -10.38
N ALA A 174 -11.31 -16.23 -11.67
CA ALA A 174 -10.11 -16.13 -12.50
C ALA A 174 -9.94 -14.69 -13.00
N THR A 175 -8.71 -14.17 -12.88
CA THR A 175 -8.32 -12.91 -13.55
C THR A 175 -7.98 -13.27 -15.00
N GLN A 176 -8.70 -12.72 -15.99
CA GLN A 176 -8.33 -12.95 -17.40
C GLN A 176 -7.05 -12.16 -17.72
N LEU A 177 -5.97 -12.87 -18.08
CA LEU A 177 -4.75 -12.25 -18.61
C LEU A 177 -5.03 -11.71 -20.02
N LEU A 178 -5.02 -10.39 -20.18
CA LEU A 178 -5.17 -9.72 -21.47
C LEU A 178 -3.86 -9.09 -21.97
N ALA A 179 -2.78 -9.13 -21.17
CA ALA A 179 -1.52 -8.45 -21.45
C ALA A 179 -0.32 -9.42 -21.58
N PRO A 180 0.70 -9.09 -22.39
CA PRO A 180 1.94 -9.88 -22.49
C PRO A 180 2.58 -10.11 -21.11
N PRO A 181 3.19 -11.29 -20.83
CA PRO A 181 3.80 -11.61 -19.54
C PRO A 181 5.21 -11.00 -19.40
N ILE A 182 5.35 -9.72 -19.70
CA ILE A 182 6.64 -9.00 -19.72
C ILE A 182 6.54 -7.83 -18.74
N VAL A 183 7.57 -7.67 -17.91
CA VAL A 183 7.75 -6.57 -16.96
C VAL A 183 9.19 -6.08 -17.01
N PHE A 184 9.39 -4.79 -16.74
CA PHE A 184 10.69 -4.14 -16.76
C PHE A 184 10.95 -3.37 -15.48
N MET A 185 12.18 -3.43 -14.99
CA MET A 185 12.72 -2.42 -14.09
C MET A 185 13.61 -1.51 -14.93
N PHE A 186 13.34 -0.20 -14.91
CA PHE A 186 14.14 0.77 -15.65
C PHE A 186 15.59 0.78 -15.15
N ASP A 187 16.56 0.82 -16.06
CA ASP A 187 17.98 0.93 -15.75
C ASP A 187 18.37 2.37 -15.39
N ALA A 188 18.55 2.64 -14.10
CA ALA A 188 18.96 3.95 -13.62
C ALA A 188 20.47 4.19 -13.67
N THR A 189 21.31 3.38 -14.34
CA THR A 189 22.78 3.47 -14.27
C THR A 189 23.32 4.85 -14.67
N ASP A 190 22.81 5.41 -15.76
CA ASP A 190 23.26 6.69 -16.33
C ASP A 190 22.48 7.91 -15.81
N GLU A 191 21.51 7.70 -14.91
CA GLU A 191 20.83 8.80 -14.23
C GLU A 191 21.79 9.50 -13.25
N PRO A 192 21.76 10.84 -13.15
CA PRO A 192 22.56 11.55 -12.17
C PRO A 192 22.09 11.21 -10.75
N LEU A 193 22.97 11.41 -9.77
CA LEU A 193 22.53 11.39 -8.37
C LEU A 193 21.68 12.62 -8.10
N TYR A 194 20.50 12.41 -7.52
CA TYR A 194 19.59 13.47 -7.13
C TYR A 194 19.52 13.58 -5.60
N ARG A 195 19.38 14.80 -5.11
CA ARG A 195 18.70 15.07 -3.83
C ARG A 195 17.20 15.03 -4.10
N GLY A 196 16.55 13.94 -3.70
CA GLY A 196 15.11 13.78 -3.82
C GLY A 196 14.38 14.17 -2.55
N GLU A 197 13.18 14.72 -2.70
CA GLU A 197 12.25 15.02 -1.62
C GLU A 197 10.82 14.68 -2.05
N ALA A 198 10.07 14.01 -1.20
CA ALA A 198 8.66 13.70 -1.46
C ALA A 198 7.80 13.89 -0.20
N LEU A 199 6.59 14.43 -0.39
CA LEU A 199 5.57 14.62 0.63
C LEU A 199 4.31 13.85 0.25
N SER A 200 3.92 12.90 1.09
CA SER A 200 2.65 12.17 0.98
C SER A 200 1.74 12.51 2.13
N ARG A 201 0.43 12.48 1.88
CA ARG A 201 -0.58 12.56 2.93
C ARG A 201 -1.53 11.39 2.85
N GLY A 202 -2.16 11.06 3.96
CA GLY A 202 -3.30 10.18 3.95
C GLY A 202 -4.14 10.30 5.20
N LYS A 203 -5.32 9.69 5.17
CA LYS A 203 -6.30 9.74 6.25
C LYS A 203 -6.99 8.41 6.43
N ILE A 204 -7.16 8.01 7.68
CA ILE A 204 -7.99 6.87 8.10
C ILE A 204 -9.18 7.41 8.88
N MET A 205 -10.37 6.97 8.50
CA MET A 205 -11.61 7.27 9.21
C MET A 205 -11.77 6.29 10.37
N LEU A 206 -11.96 6.80 11.58
CA LEU A 206 -12.15 6.00 12.81
C LEU A 206 -13.43 6.37 13.57
N GLY A 207 -14.03 5.41 14.27
CA GLY A 207 -15.16 5.70 15.15
C GLY A 207 -14.79 6.63 16.30
N LYS A 208 -15.73 7.46 16.75
CA LYS A 208 -15.54 8.42 17.86
C LYS A 208 -14.90 7.80 19.10
N LYS A 209 -15.31 6.57 19.44
CA LYS A 209 -14.75 5.80 20.57
C LYS A 209 -13.24 5.58 20.42
N SER A 210 -12.77 5.20 19.24
CA SER A 210 -11.34 5.00 18.97
C SER A 210 -10.56 6.30 19.04
N ILE A 211 -11.14 7.38 18.52
CA ILE A 211 -10.56 8.73 18.59
C ILE A 211 -10.39 9.17 20.06
N ASP A 212 -11.41 8.98 20.89
CA ASP A 212 -11.36 9.31 22.32
C ASP A 212 -10.33 8.47 23.09
N LEU A 213 -10.18 7.18 22.73
CA LEU A 213 -9.16 6.31 23.30
C LEU A 213 -7.74 6.70 22.87
N ILE A 214 -7.54 7.09 21.61
CA ILE A 214 -6.25 7.61 21.13
C ILE A 214 -5.92 8.91 21.87
N ARG A 215 -6.87 9.84 21.96
CA ARG A 215 -6.69 11.15 22.62
C ARG A 215 -6.31 11.01 24.09
N SER A 216 -6.97 10.08 24.79
CA SER A 216 -6.74 9.81 26.21
C SER A 216 -5.60 8.82 26.49
N ASN A 217 -4.92 8.32 25.46
CA ASN A 217 -3.85 7.31 25.55
C ASN A 217 -4.28 6.03 26.31
N LYS A 218 -5.52 5.57 26.04
CA LYS A 218 -6.17 4.41 26.67
C LYS A 218 -6.34 3.22 25.72
N VAL A 219 -5.67 3.23 24.58
CA VAL A 219 -5.63 2.08 23.66
C VAL A 219 -4.84 0.95 24.33
N GLU A 220 -5.43 -0.25 24.36
CA GLU A 220 -4.86 -1.42 25.03
C GLU A 220 -3.44 -1.72 24.57
N LYS A 221 -3.18 -1.66 23.26
CA LYS A 221 -1.87 -1.95 22.65
C LYS A 221 -0.78 -0.90 22.96
N GLY A 222 -1.12 0.25 23.55
CA GLY A 222 -0.20 1.33 23.89
C GLY A 222 -0.35 2.57 23.01
N ASP A 223 0.74 3.34 22.90
CA ASP A 223 0.74 4.63 22.19
C ASP A 223 0.62 4.45 20.66
N VAL A 224 -0.55 4.82 20.14
CA VAL A 224 -0.88 4.71 18.71
C VAL A 224 0.00 5.58 17.83
N ARG A 225 0.26 6.83 18.21
CA ARG A 225 0.98 7.80 17.36
C ARG A 225 2.44 7.41 17.24
N THR A 226 3.09 7.14 18.37
CA THR A 226 4.49 6.71 18.39
C THR A 226 4.68 5.40 17.61
N THR A 227 3.78 4.42 17.80
CA THR A 227 3.87 3.13 17.08
C THR A 227 3.72 3.32 15.57
N ALA A 228 2.75 4.12 15.12
CA ALA A 228 2.54 4.40 13.70
C ALA A 228 3.69 5.18 13.05
N GLN A 229 4.27 6.16 13.76
CA GLN A 229 5.45 6.89 13.30
C GLN A 229 6.65 5.96 13.06
N LEU A 230 6.94 5.09 14.03
CA LEU A 230 8.03 4.12 13.93
C LEU A 230 7.80 3.13 12.77
N ALA A 231 6.60 2.59 12.65
CA ALA A 231 6.25 1.67 11.56
C ALA A 231 6.40 2.33 10.17
N GLY A 232 5.91 3.56 10.01
CA GLY A 232 6.08 4.34 8.78
C GLY A 232 7.55 4.59 8.43
N MET A 233 8.35 5.04 9.39
CA MET A 233 9.79 5.26 9.20
C MET A 233 10.54 3.97 8.86
N MET A 234 10.18 2.84 9.47
CA MET A 234 10.78 1.54 9.15
C MET A 234 10.40 1.08 7.74
N ALA A 235 9.15 1.28 7.32
CA ALA A 235 8.66 0.88 6.02
C ALA A 235 9.30 1.69 4.87
N ALA A 236 9.48 3.00 5.02
CA ALA A 236 10.15 3.85 4.01
C ALA A 236 11.52 3.28 3.62
N LYS A 237 12.30 2.78 4.57
CA LYS A 237 13.65 2.24 4.35
C LYS A 237 13.67 0.86 3.70
N LYS A 238 12.50 0.25 3.47
CA LYS A 238 12.34 -1.12 2.97
C LYS A 238 11.37 -1.19 1.78
N ALA A 239 11.15 -0.08 1.06
CA ALA A 239 10.22 -0.06 -0.06
C ALA A 239 10.58 -1.07 -1.16
N TRP A 240 11.87 -1.23 -1.46
CA TRP A 240 12.40 -2.19 -2.42
C TRP A 240 12.16 -3.66 -2.04
N ASP A 241 11.90 -3.96 -0.77
CA ASP A 241 11.61 -5.32 -0.30
C ASP A 241 10.13 -5.72 -0.50
N LEU A 242 9.27 -4.75 -0.81
CA LEU A 242 7.83 -4.91 -1.05
C LEU A 242 7.42 -4.64 -2.49
N LEU A 243 7.98 -3.60 -3.11
CA LEU A 243 7.61 -3.15 -4.45
C LEU A 243 8.63 -3.70 -5.47
N PRO A 244 8.23 -4.60 -6.39
CA PRO A 244 9.18 -5.37 -7.20
C PRO A 244 9.98 -4.54 -8.20
N LEU A 245 9.50 -3.36 -8.58
CA LEU A 245 10.07 -2.53 -9.65
C LEU A 245 10.58 -1.17 -9.13
N VAL A 246 10.88 -1.06 -7.84
CA VAL A 246 11.55 0.13 -7.28
C VAL A 246 13.01 -0.17 -7.01
N HIS A 247 13.85 0.87 -7.08
CA HIS A 247 15.26 0.76 -6.74
C HIS A 247 15.45 0.82 -5.22
N ASN A 248 16.58 0.28 -4.74
CA ASN A 248 17.01 0.56 -3.39
C ASN A 248 17.59 1.98 -3.32
N ASN A 249 16.87 2.90 -2.66
CA ASN A 249 17.26 4.29 -2.49
C ASN A 249 17.91 4.52 -1.12
N ASP A 250 18.98 5.33 -1.09
CA ASP A 250 19.65 5.78 0.13
C ASP A 250 18.83 6.89 0.80
N ILE A 251 17.87 6.47 1.63
CA ILE A 251 17.01 7.35 2.41
C ILE A 251 17.84 8.07 3.48
N THR A 252 17.79 9.41 3.47
CA THR A 252 18.56 10.28 4.37
C THR A 252 17.71 10.92 5.47
N ASP A 253 16.42 11.12 5.23
CA ASP A 253 15.48 11.66 6.23
C ASP A 253 14.08 11.05 6.01
N VAL A 254 13.40 10.71 7.09
CA VAL A 254 11.98 10.34 7.09
C VAL A 254 11.31 11.01 8.28
N ARG A 255 10.29 11.82 8.02
CA ARG A 255 9.47 12.47 9.06
C ARG A 255 8.03 12.07 8.89
N VAL A 256 7.44 11.56 9.96
CA VAL A 256 6.03 11.15 9.98
C VAL A 256 5.29 12.03 11.00
N GLY A 257 4.45 12.93 10.49
CA GLY A 257 3.48 13.69 11.27
C GLY A 257 2.17 12.92 11.37
N ILE A 258 1.57 12.88 12.56
CA ILE A 258 0.28 12.22 12.81
C ILE A 258 -0.59 13.17 13.61
N ASP A 259 -1.72 13.53 13.03
CA ASP A 259 -2.70 14.44 13.62
C ASP A 259 -4.02 13.71 13.86
N LEU A 260 -4.60 13.96 15.04
CA LEU A 260 -5.90 13.41 15.40
C LEU A 260 -6.99 14.39 14.99
N GLU A 261 -7.95 13.93 14.19
CA GLU A 261 -9.08 14.70 13.69
C GLU A 261 -10.39 14.24 14.36
N GLU A 262 -11.51 14.92 14.07
CA GLU A 262 -12.82 14.57 14.66
C GLU A 262 -13.39 13.24 14.15
N ASP A 263 -13.06 12.87 12.91
CA ASP A 263 -13.56 11.70 12.19
C ASP A 263 -12.46 10.69 11.86
N GLY A 264 -11.23 10.88 12.38
CA GLY A 264 -10.13 10.00 12.06
C GLY A 264 -8.75 10.45 12.49
N VAL A 265 -7.75 9.92 11.79
CA VAL A 265 -6.34 10.29 11.95
C VAL A 265 -5.78 10.62 10.57
N SER A 266 -5.10 11.75 10.46
CA SER A 266 -4.33 12.10 9.27
C SER A 266 -2.84 11.91 9.50
N VAL A 267 -2.15 11.59 8.40
CA VAL A 267 -0.72 11.35 8.37
C VAL A 267 -0.11 12.22 7.26
N ALA A 268 1.01 12.85 7.56
CA ALA A 268 1.87 13.50 6.57
C ALA A 268 3.27 12.91 6.66
N VAL A 269 3.83 12.46 5.54
CA VAL A 269 5.16 11.86 5.49
C VAL A 269 6.05 12.65 4.54
N LEU A 270 7.15 13.16 5.07
CA LEU A 270 8.24 13.71 4.27
C LEU A 270 9.36 12.67 4.19
N THR A 271 9.87 12.42 2.99
CA THR A 271 11.08 11.61 2.77
C THR A 271 12.10 12.42 2.00
N LYS A 272 13.38 12.15 2.28
CA LYS A 272 14.51 12.65 1.50
C LYS A 272 15.47 11.51 1.18
N ASN A 273 16.07 11.55 0.01
CA ASN A 273 17.10 10.61 -0.39
C ASN A 273 18.22 11.28 -1.19
N ILE A 274 19.36 10.60 -1.26
CA ILE A 274 20.41 10.89 -2.24
C ILE A 274 20.55 9.64 -3.11
N SER A 275 19.93 9.62 -4.29
CA SER A 275 19.94 8.43 -5.15
C SER A 275 19.66 8.79 -6.60
N ARG A 276 19.80 7.81 -7.50
CA ARG A 276 19.49 7.97 -8.93
C ARG A 276 17.98 8.01 -9.23
N THR A 277 17.16 7.67 -8.24
CA THR A 277 15.70 7.85 -8.30
C THR A 277 15.22 8.70 -7.11
N GLY A 278 13.96 9.16 -7.13
CA GLY A 278 13.40 9.96 -6.03
C GLY A 278 12.65 9.09 -5.03
N SER A 279 12.27 9.68 -3.90
CA SER A 279 11.71 8.96 -2.73
C SER A 279 10.17 8.90 -2.66
N ALA A 280 9.47 9.12 -3.78
CA ALA A 280 8.00 9.19 -3.79
C ALA A 280 7.33 7.88 -3.35
N MET A 281 7.89 6.73 -3.70
CA MET A 281 7.32 5.43 -3.35
C MET A 281 7.50 5.12 -1.86
N GLU A 282 8.65 5.51 -1.30
CA GLU A 282 8.98 5.39 0.12
C GLU A 282 8.05 6.26 0.97
N SER A 283 7.76 7.49 0.52
CA SER A 283 6.82 8.40 1.15
C SER A 283 5.40 7.84 1.20
N LEU A 284 4.90 7.35 0.05
CA LEU A 284 3.57 6.75 -0.06
C LEU A 284 3.45 5.47 0.79
N LEU A 285 4.48 4.62 0.76
CA LEU A 285 4.56 3.41 1.57
C LEU A 285 4.47 3.74 3.06
N ALA A 286 5.29 4.68 3.53
CA ALA A 286 5.31 5.08 4.92
C ALA A 286 3.97 5.68 5.37
N ALA A 287 3.30 6.48 4.52
CA ALA A 287 1.97 7.01 4.82
C ALA A 287 0.95 5.88 5.02
N GLY A 288 0.87 4.93 4.07
CA GLY A 288 -0.06 3.81 4.17
C GLY A 288 0.25 2.86 5.32
N VAL A 289 1.52 2.54 5.58
CA VAL A 289 1.91 1.70 6.73
C VAL A 289 1.61 2.38 8.06
N SER A 290 1.80 3.70 8.16
CA SER A 290 1.40 4.46 9.36
C SER A 290 -0.10 4.32 9.61
N LEU A 291 -0.92 4.49 8.57
CA LEU A 291 -2.39 4.38 8.66
C LEU A 291 -2.85 2.95 8.97
N LEU A 292 -2.26 1.93 8.35
CA LEU A 292 -2.52 0.52 8.67
C LEU A 292 -2.09 0.17 10.10
N THR A 293 -1.02 0.78 10.59
CA THR A 293 -0.59 0.62 11.99
C THR A 293 -1.57 1.28 12.95
N VAL A 294 -2.06 2.48 12.64
CA VAL A 294 -3.17 3.11 13.40
C VAL A 294 -4.37 2.16 13.44
N TRP A 295 -4.78 1.59 12.30
CA TRP A 295 -5.88 0.63 12.24
C TRP A 295 -5.61 -0.59 13.13
N ASP A 296 -4.46 -1.25 13.02
CA ASP A 296 -4.15 -2.41 13.85
C ASP A 296 -4.21 -2.09 15.35
N MET A 297 -3.74 -0.90 15.75
CA MET A 297 -3.78 -0.44 17.14
C MET A 297 -5.20 -0.34 17.68
N VAL A 298 -6.17 0.08 16.85
CA VAL A 298 -7.56 0.30 17.26
C VAL A 298 -8.56 -0.75 16.77
N LYS A 299 -8.12 -1.77 16.03
CA LYS A 299 -9.00 -2.75 15.34
C LYS A 299 -10.03 -3.44 16.24
N LYS A 300 -9.77 -3.53 17.55
CA LYS A 300 -10.70 -4.07 18.55
C LYS A 300 -11.93 -3.19 18.73
N TYR A 301 -11.75 -1.87 18.68
CA TYR A 301 -12.78 -0.88 18.98
C TYR A 301 -13.59 -0.46 17.75
N GLU A 302 -13.04 -0.73 16.57
CA GLU A 302 -13.64 -0.44 15.26
C GLU A 302 -14.57 -1.56 14.75
N LYS A 303 -14.57 -2.71 15.41
CA LYS A 303 -15.42 -3.84 15.05
C LYS A 303 -16.86 -3.65 15.53
N ASP A 304 -17.81 -4.05 14.71
CA ASP A 304 -19.21 -4.23 15.11
C ASP A 304 -19.44 -5.57 15.84
N GLU A 305 -20.69 -5.86 16.18
CA GLU A 305 -21.12 -7.11 16.82
C GLU A 305 -20.84 -8.38 15.99
N ASN A 306 -20.82 -8.25 14.66
CA ASN A 306 -20.47 -9.31 13.71
C ASN A 306 -18.95 -9.41 13.48
N GLY A 307 -18.19 -8.52 14.13
CA GLY A 307 -16.75 -8.42 14.01
C GLY A 307 -16.28 -7.86 12.66
N GLN A 308 -17.16 -7.19 11.90
CA GLN A 308 -16.87 -6.48 10.65
C GLN A 308 -16.44 -5.03 10.92
N TYR A 309 -16.00 -4.32 9.87
CA TYR A 309 -15.58 -2.91 9.94
C TYR A 309 -16.49 -2.04 9.04
N PRO A 310 -17.72 -1.71 9.47
CA PRO A 310 -18.70 -1.03 8.62
C PRO A 310 -18.31 0.42 8.29
N TYR A 311 -17.50 1.05 9.13
CA TYR A 311 -17.16 2.47 9.03
C TYR A 311 -15.69 2.70 8.67
N THR A 312 -14.80 1.93 9.28
CA THR A 312 -13.35 2.13 9.23
C THR A 312 -12.81 1.91 7.83
N ARG A 313 -12.08 2.90 7.33
CA ARG A 313 -11.41 2.85 6.02
C ARG A 313 -10.29 3.86 5.93
N ILE A 314 -9.27 3.56 5.15
CA ILE A 314 -8.31 4.57 4.71
C ILE A 314 -8.96 5.32 3.54
N SER A 315 -9.38 6.56 3.77
CA SER A 315 -10.14 7.35 2.80
C SER A 315 -9.28 7.81 1.64
N SER A 316 -8.02 8.16 1.91
CA SER A 316 -7.10 8.68 0.91
C SER A 316 -5.64 8.47 1.29
N ILE A 317 -4.80 8.25 0.27
CA ILE A 317 -3.34 8.40 0.30
C ILE A 317 -2.95 9.10 -1.01
N THR A 318 -2.28 10.25 -0.91
CA THR A 318 -1.91 11.09 -2.04
C THR A 318 -0.44 11.49 -1.97
N LEU A 319 0.12 11.83 -3.13
CA LEU A 319 1.45 12.43 -3.26
C LEU A 319 1.26 13.91 -3.56
N GLU A 320 1.58 14.79 -2.60
CA GLU A 320 1.43 16.24 -2.76
C GLU A 320 2.65 16.86 -3.43
N LYS A 321 3.84 16.31 -3.13
CA LYS A 321 5.11 16.84 -3.58
C LYS A 321 6.04 15.68 -3.96
N SER A 322 6.73 15.83 -5.08
CA SER A 322 7.85 14.98 -5.48
C SER A 322 8.80 15.83 -6.30
N GLU A 323 9.99 16.07 -5.75
CA GLU A 323 11.03 16.89 -6.34
C GLU A 323 12.34 16.12 -6.39
N LYS A 324 13.11 16.34 -7.46
CA LYS A 324 14.49 15.84 -7.56
C LYS A 324 15.38 16.95 -8.09
N HIS A 325 16.47 17.21 -7.37
CA HIS A 325 17.50 18.17 -7.77
C HIS A 325 18.81 17.42 -8.01
N PRO A 326 19.41 17.49 -9.21
CA PRO A 326 20.71 16.88 -9.47
C PRO A 326 21.76 17.38 -8.48
N LEU A 327 22.61 16.48 -7.99
CA LEU A 327 23.82 16.84 -7.29
C LEU A 327 24.84 17.34 -8.34
N THR A 328 25.25 18.59 -8.21
CA THR A 328 26.35 19.20 -8.95
C THR A 328 27.69 18.70 -8.46
#